data_AF-A0AAE9Z936-F1
#
_entry.id   AF-A0AAE9Z936-F1
#
_cell.length_a   1.000
_cell.length_b   1.000
_cell.length_c   1.000
_cell.angle_alpha   90.00
_cell.angle_beta   90.00
_cell.angle_gamma   90.00
#
_symmetry.space_group_name_H-M   'P 1'
#
loop_
_entity.id
_entity.type
_entity.pdbx_description
1 polymer ?
#
loop_
_entity_poly.entity_id
_entity_poly.type
_entity_poly.pdbx_seq_one_letter_code
_entity_poly.pdbx_strand_id
1 'polypeptide(L)'
;MKKTCVIISLILTVMVNVAQAESVYLTVENSSQSSNALFKEIMKMSGPKMRDSIAPALYSVNNHDVALLDADMLAQDLAAVESMGLSDKDALIISGAPENNSRLTEHLLGYGVNADYIVIKGMKTPNSIKLIRFDKNDQASVNSVARSLMLSAMKQPQSVSK
;
A
#
# COMPACT_ATOMS: atom_id res chain seq x y z
N MET A 1 67.16 12.98 -35.41
CA MET A 1 66.82 12.06 -34.29
C MET A 1 66.50 12.88 -33.05
N LYS A 2 65.57 12.38 -32.20
CA LYS A 2 64.91 12.97 -31.00
C LYS A 2 63.56 13.63 -31.34
N LYS A 3 62.46 12.87 -31.44
CA LYS A 3 61.59 12.23 -30.42
C LYS A 3 60.83 13.24 -29.53
N THR A 4 59.50 13.12 -29.59
CA THR A 4 58.46 13.38 -28.56
C THR A 4 58.22 14.85 -28.16
N CYS A 5 57.01 15.31 -27.87
CA CYS A 5 55.86 14.63 -27.28
C CYS A 5 54.56 15.36 -27.69
N VAL A 6 53.58 14.61 -28.19
CA VAL A 6 52.21 15.10 -28.42
C VAL A 6 51.46 14.93 -27.09
N ILE A 7 51.05 16.03 -26.46
CA ILE A 7 50.19 16.00 -25.26
C ILE A 7 48.74 16.09 -25.72
N ILE A 8 48.07 14.95 -25.84
CA ILE A 8 46.61 14.88 -25.97
C ILE A 8 46.05 14.87 -24.55
N SER A 9 45.46 15.99 -24.13
CA SER A 9 44.67 16.04 -22.89
C SER A 9 43.30 15.45 -23.19
N LEU A 10 43.09 14.18 -22.84
CA LEU A 10 41.78 13.54 -22.86
C LEU A 10 41.11 13.82 -21.52
N ILE A 11 40.26 14.84 -21.44
CA ILE A 11 39.40 15.06 -20.28
C ILE A 11 38.31 13.98 -20.36
N LEU A 12 38.50 12.90 -19.59
CA LEU A 12 37.42 11.95 -19.29
C LEU A 12 36.39 12.70 -18.42
N THR A 13 35.36 13.25 -19.06
CA THR A 13 34.11 13.57 -18.38
C THR A 13 33.48 12.26 -17.93
N VAL A 14 33.73 11.87 -16.68
CA VAL A 14 32.96 10.83 -16.01
C VAL A 14 31.55 11.41 -15.83
N MET A 15 30.67 11.12 -16.79
CA MET A 15 29.23 11.27 -16.61
C MET A 15 28.83 10.32 -15.49
N VAL A 16 28.82 10.81 -14.26
CA VAL A 16 28.18 10.12 -13.15
C VAL A 16 26.70 10.17 -13.45
N ASN A 17 26.17 9.14 -14.11
CA ASN A 17 24.75 8.88 -14.16
C ASN A 17 24.31 8.59 -12.72
N VAL A 18 23.97 9.64 -11.97
CA VAL A 18 23.11 9.52 -10.80
C VAL A 18 21.79 9.02 -11.36
N ALA A 19 21.62 7.69 -11.36
CA ALA A 19 20.32 7.08 -11.48
C ALA A 19 19.48 7.67 -10.35
N GLN A 20 18.64 8.66 -10.67
CA GLN A 20 17.72 9.21 -9.70
C GLN A 20 16.80 8.07 -9.30
N ALA A 21 16.91 7.60 -8.07
CA ALA A 21 16.00 6.62 -7.52
C ALA A 21 14.59 7.23 -7.59
N GLU A 22 13.76 6.73 -8.52
CA GLU A 22 12.37 7.14 -8.62
C GLU A 22 11.70 6.84 -7.27
N SER A 23 11.29 7.90 -6.56
CA SER A 23 10.57 7.76 -5.31
C SER A 23 9.19 7.19 -5.60
N VAL A 24 8.85 6.04 -5.00
CA VAL A 24 7.49 5.52 -5.03
C VAL A 24 6.71 6.21 -3.93
N TYR A 25 5.56 6.81 -4.25
CA TYR A 25 4.73 7.47 -3.24
C TYR A 25 3.67 6.52 -2.68
N LEU A 26 3.55 6.48 -1.35
CA LEU A 26 2.45 5.81 -0.67
C LEU A 26 1.43 6.86 -0.23
N THR A 27 0.23 6.79 -0.78
CA THR A 27 -0.91 7.61 -0.35
C THR A 27 -1.82 6.76 0.53
N VAL A 28 -2.09 7.20 1.76
CA VAL A 28 -3.11 6.59 2.61
C VAL A 28 -4.21 7.59 2.86
N GLU A 29 -5.44 7.20 2.55
CA GLU A 29 -6.64 8.03 2.72
C GLU A 29 -7.59 7.41 3.74
N ASN A 30 -8.06 8.20 4.70
CA ASN A 30 -9.12 7.79 5.62
C ASN A 30 -10.49 8.11 5.03
N SER A 31 -10.97 7.25 4.14
CA SER A 31 -12.20 7.48 3.36
C SER A 31 -13.47 7.48 4.23
N SER A 32 -13.47 6.78 5.36
CA SER A 32 -14.58 6.83 6.33
C SER A 32 -14.46 7.96 7.36
N GLN A 33 -13.42 8.79 7.30
CA GLN A 33 -13.15 9.89 8.24
C GLN A 33 -13.08 9.45 9.71
N SER A 34 -12.63 8.22 9.97
CA SER A 34 -12.58 7.66 11.32
C SER A 34 -11.59 8.35 12.25
N SER A 35 -11.99 8.52 13.52
CA SER A 35 -11.11 8.98 14.58
C SER A 35 -10.24 7.88 15.21
N ASN A 36 -10.38 6.63 14.74
CA ASN A 36 -9.70 5.45 15.26
C ASN A 36 -8.17 5.65 15.32
N ALA A 37 -7.56 5.28 16.45
CA ALA A 37 -6.12 5.40 16.66
C ALA A 37 -5.30 4.58 15.65
N LEU A 38 -5.81 3.42 15.22
CA LEU A 38 -5.21 2.61 14.17
C LEU A 38 -5.12 3.39 12.86
N PHE A 39 -6.16 4.11 12.48
CA PHE A 39 -6.21 4.84 11.21
C PHE A 39 -5.22 6.00 11.23
N LYS A 40 -5.17 6.73 12.35
CA LYS A 40 -4.14 7.77 12.58
C LYS A 40 -2.74 7.21 12.46
N GLU A 41 -2.49 6.01 12.98
CA GLU A 41 -1.17 5.38 12.91
C GLU A 41 -0.80 4.93 11.49
N ILE A 42 -1.76 4.36 10.75
CA ILE A 42 -1.57 3.97 9.34
C ILE A 42 -1.34 5.22 8.47
N MET A 43 -2.11 6.30 8.66
CA MET A 43 -1.95 7.53 7.87
C MET A 43 -0.55 8.16 8.00
N LYS A 44 0.11 8.04 9.17
CA LYS A 44 1.50 8.49 9.37
C LYS A 44 2.50 7.77 8.46
N MET A 45 2.12 6.65 7.86
CA MET A 45 2.98 5.88 6.95
C MET A 45 2.99 6.44 5.52
N SER A 46 2.08 7.37 5.20
CA SER A 46 2.01 8.08 3.92
C SER A 46 3.29 8.87 3.65
N GLY A 47 3.63 9.04 2.38
CA GLY A 47 4.79 9.81 1.95
C GLY A 47 5.70 9.04 0.99
N PRO A 48 6.84 9.65 0.61
CA PRO A 48 7.78 9.03 -0.31
C PRO A 48 8.44 7.81 0.34
N LYS A 49 8.53 6.71 -0.42
CA LYS A 49 9.31 5.52 -0.07
C LYS A 49 10.52 5.43 -1.00
N MET A 50 11.72 5.38 -0.41
CA MET A 50 12.95 5.13 -1.16
C MET A 50 12.96 3.67 -1.61
N ARG A 51 13.22 3.42 -2.91
CA ARG A 51 13.35 2.06 -3.47
C ARG A 51 14.54 1.27 -2.92
N ASP A 52 15.53 1.94 -2.32
CA ASP A 52 16.87 1.39 -2.11
C ASP A 52 17.14 0.73 -0.74
N SER A 53 16.12 0.53 0.11
CA SER A 53 16.29 -0.34 1.29
C SER A 53 16.19 -1.81 0.85
N ILE A 54 17.34 -2.42 0.58
CA ILE A 54 17.59 -3.82 0.16
C ILE A 54 16.54 -4.82 0.70
N ALA A 55 15.44 -4.94 -0.03
CA ALA A 55 14.43 -6.00 -0.01
C ALA A 55 13.87 -6.06 -1.45
N PRO A 56 14.60 -6.66 -2.41
CA PRO A 56 14.51 -6.30 -3.84
C PRO A 56 13.28 -6.83 -4.62
N ALA A 57 12.15 -7.11 -3.96
CA ALA A 57 10.97 -7.67 -4.63
C ALA A 57 9.63 -7.09 -4.15
N LEU A 58 9.64 -6.01 -3.37
CA LEU A 58 8.46 -5.52 -2.65
C LEU A 58 7.81 -4.24 -3.20
N TYR A 59 8.40 -3.56 -4.18
CA TYR A 59 7.94 -2.22 -4.56
C TYR A 59 7.74 -2.09 -6.07
N SER A 60 6.47 -1.89 -6.43
CA SER A 60 6.00 -1.46 -7.75
C SER A 60 6.72 -0.20 -8.19
N VAL A 61 6.90 -0.03 -9.50
CA VAL A 61 7.38 1.20 -10.13
C VAL A 61 6.42 2.39 -9.92
N ASN A 62 5.19 2.11 -9.47
CA ASN A 62 4.07 3.05 -9.43
C ASN A 62 3.66 3.43 -8.01
N ASN A 63 3.10 4.64 -7.87
CA ASN A 63 2.42 5.10 -6.66
C ASN A 63 1.42 4.06 -6.17
N HIS A 64 1.29 3.95 -4.85
CA HIS A 64 0.40 3.00 -4.20
C HIS A 64 -0.61 3.76 -3.35
N ASP A 65 -1.89 3.62 -3.69
CA ASP A 65 -3.00 4.31 -3.04
C ASP A 65 -3.80 3.33 -2.18
N VAL A 66 -3.86 3.60 -0.88
CA VAL A 66 -4.56 2.77 0.11
C VAL A 66 -5.71 3.57 0.72
N ALA A 67 -6.93 3.03 0.70
CA ALA A 67 -8.06 3.60 1.42
C ALA A 67 -8.34 2.84 2.72
N LEU A 68 -8.68 3.57 3.77
CA LEU A 68 -9.07 3.04 5.07
C LEU A 68 -10.58 3.19 5.25
N LEU A 69 -11.24 2.11 5.65
CA LEU A 69 -12.68 2.04 5.87
C LEU A 69 -12.98 1.53 7.27
N ASP A 70 -13.61 2.37 8.07
CA ASP A 70 -14.14 2.00 9.36
C ASP A 70 -15.56 1.47 9.18
N ALA A 71 -15.72 0.15 9.25
CA ALA A 71 -16.99 -0.49 9.02
C ALA A 71 -18.03 -0.13 10.08
N ASP A 72 -17.62 0.25 11.30
CA ASP A 72 -18.56 0.65 12.34
C ASP A 72 -19.21 1.99 12.01
N MET A 73 -18.47 2.89 11.36
CA MET A 73 -19.02 4.16 10.85
C MET A 73 -19.92 3.96 9.63
N LEU A 74 -19.62 2.97 8.80
CA LEU A 74 -20.33 2.71 7.53
C LEU A 74 -21.53 1.78 7.70
N ALA A 75 -21.68 1.11 8.85
CA ALA A 75 -22.70 0.10 9.10
C ALA A 75 -24.16 0.58 8.92
N GLN A 76 -24.38 1.90 9.05
CA GLN A 76 -25.70 2.54 8.93
C GLN A 76 -26.00 3.05 7.52
N ASP A 77 -24.98 3.27 6.68
CA ASP A 77 -25.13 3.79 5.32
C ASP A 77 -24.06 3.19 4.39
N LEU A 78 -24.28 1.94 3.99
CA LEU A 78 -23.39 1.25 3.06
C LEU A 78 -23.45 1.84 1.64
N ALA A 79 -24.55 2.52 1.27
CA ALA A 79 -24.66 3.14 -0.06
C ALA A 79 -23.67 4.30 -0.24
N ALA A 80 -23.31 5.00 0.85
CA ALA A 80 -22.28 6.04 0.81
C ALA A 80 -20.92 5.52 0.33
N VAL A 81 -20.64 4.22 0.49
CA VAL A 81 -19.38 3.58 0.07
C VAL A 81 -19.16 3.68 -1.44
N GLU A 82 -20.24 3.64 -2.24
CA GLU A 82 -20.18 3.76 -3.70
C GLU A 82 -19.62 5.12 -4.15
N SER A 83 -19.86 6.16 -3.35
CA SER A 83 -19.40 7.53 -3.63
C SER A 83 -17.93 7.80 -3.26
N MET A 84 -17.26 6.85 -2.61
CA MET A 84 -15.89 7.03 -2.07
C MET A 84 -14.76 6.81 -3.09
N GLY A 85 -15.06 6.47 -4.34
CA GLY A 85 -14.04 6.31 -5.39
C GLY A 85 -13.05 5.17 -5.10
N LEU A 86 -13.52 4.05 -4.53
CA LEU A 86 -12.66 2.95 -4.07
C LEU A 86 -12.04 2.14 -5.21
N SER A 87 -12.61 2.21 -6.42
CA SER A 87 -12.13 1.47 -7.60
C SER A 87 -10.71 1.86 -8.04
N ASP A 88 -10.32 3.11 -7.76
CA ASP A 88 -9.02 3.67 -8.15
C ASP A 88 -7.95 3.47 -7.08
N LYS A 89 -8.25 2.73 -6.01
CA LYS A 89 -7.28 2.41 -4.95
C LYS A 89 -6.55 1.13 -5.31
N ASP A 90 -5.31 0.97 -4.86
CA ASP A 90 -4.57 -0.29 -5.01
C ASP A 90 -4.97 -1.31 -3.96
N ALA A 91 -5.33 -0.84 -2.76
CA ALA A 91 -5.79 -1.66 -1.65
C ALA A 91 -6.79 -0.91 -0.76
N LEU A 92 -7.63 -1.69 -0.08
CA LEU A 92 -8.51 -1.25 0.99
C LEU A 92 -8.07 -1.91 2.29
N ILE A 93 -8.06 -1.16 3.39
CA ILE A 93 -7.92 -1.69 4.74
C ILE A 93 -9.21 -1.39 5.50
N ILE A 94 -9.88 -2.44 5.94
CA ILE A 94 -11.15 -2.38 6.66
C ILE A 94 -10.90 -2.75 8.12
N SER A 95 -11.50 -2.02 9.04
CA SER A 95 -11.52 -2.33 10.48
C SER A 95 -12.87 -1.96 11.06
N GLY A 96 -13.26 -2.67 12.13
CA GLY A 96 -14.53 -2.47 12.81
C GLY A 96 -14.93 -3.74 13.54
N ALA A 97 -16.13 -3.78 14.10
CA ALA A 97 -16.71 -5.00 14.62
C ALA A 97 -16.78 -6.07 13.52
N PRO A 98 -16.46 -7.34 13.82
CA PRO A 98 -16.40 -8.38 12.79
C PRO A 98 -17.71 -8.58 12.00
N GLU A 99 -18.87 -8.35 12.62
CA GLU A 99 -20.18 -8.34 11.96
C GLU A 99 -20.31 -7.20 10.94
N ASN A 100 -19.88 -5.99 11.29
CA ASN A 100 -19.93 -4.83 10.41
C ASN A 100 -18.94 -4.99 9.25
N ASN A 101 -17.75 -5.53 9.51
CA ASN A 101 -16.78 -5.90 8.47
C ASN A 101 -17.39 -6.93 7.49
N SER A 102 -18.13 -7.90 8.01
CA SER A 102 -18.83 -8.89 7.17
C SER A 102 -19.88 -8.24 6.28
N ARG A 103 -20.68 -7.31 6.82
CA ARG A 103 -21.71 -6.58 6.04
C ARG A 103 -21.08 -5.68 4.97
N LEU A 104 -20.00 -4.97 5.29
CA LEU A 104 -19.31 -4.11 4.34
C LEU A 104 -18.63 -4.92 3.23
N THR A 105 -18.01 -6.06 3.56
CA THR A 105 -17.39 -6.93 2.53
C THR A 105 -18.40 -7.64 1.65
N GLU A 106 -19.56 -8.04 2.19
CA GLU A 106 -20.69 -8.53 1.40
C GLU A 106 -21.13 -7.48 0.38
N HIS A 107 -21.25 -6.22 0.79
CA HIS A 107 -21.62 -5.13 -0.11
C HIS A 107 -20.55 -4.85 -1.19
N LEU A 108 -19.26 -4.88 -0.82
CA LEU A 108 -18.17 -4.58 -1.74
C LEU A 108 -17.84 -5.71 -2.73
N LEU A 109 -17.93 -6.97 -2.28
CA LEU A 109 -17.40 -8.14 -3.00
C LEU A 109 -18.45 -9.20 -3.31
N GLY A 110 -19.67 -9.08 -2.78
CA GLY A 110 -20.73 -10.09 -2.90
C GLY A 110 -20.56 -11.30 -1.97
N TYR A 111 -19.66 -11.22 -0.98
CA TYR A 111 -19.53 -12.22 0.08
C TYR A 111 -18.93 -11.61 1.37
N GLY A 112 -19.47 -11.99 2.52
CA GLY A 112 -19.11 -11.47 3.83
C GLY A 112 -17.87 -12.15 4.43
N VAL A 113 -17.04 -11.34 5.08
CA VAL A 113 -15.87 -11.79 5.83
C VAL A 113 -15.93 -11.29 7.27
N ASN A 114 -15.99 -12.26 8.18
CA ASN A 114 -16.01 -12.04 9.62
C ASN A 114 -14.56 -12.10 10.16
N ALA A 115 -13.96 -10.92 10.40
CA ALA A 115 -12.61 -10.73 10.96
C ALA A 115 -12.49 -9.32 11.54
N ASP A 116 -11.54 -9.05 12.43
CA ASP A 116 -11.33 -7.73 13.04
C ASP A 116 -10.71 -6.71 12.08
N TYR A 117 -9.81 -7.18 11.21
CA TYR A 117 -9.23 -6.38 10.14
C TYR A 117 -9.18 -7.16 8.83
N ILE A 118 -9.39 -6.45 7.73
CA ILE A 118 -9.40 -7.03 6.39
C ILE A 118 -8.57 -6.15 5.48
N VAL A 119 -7.72 -6.77 4.67
CA VAL A 119 -7.01 -6.10 3.58
C VAL A 119 -7.51 -6.68 2.27
N ILE A 120 -8.05 -5.82 1.41
CA ILE A 120 -8.44 -6.15 0.04
C ILE A 120 -7.40 -5.52 -0.88
N LYS A 121 -6.81 -6.32 -1.77
CA LYS A 121 -5.76 -5.89 -2.69
C LYS A 121 -6.18 -6.06 -4.12
N GLY A 122 -5.47 -5.40 -5.03
CA GLY A 122 -5.62 -5.66 -6.47
C GLY A 122 -6.91 -5.07 -7.03
N MET A 123 -7.43 -4.05 -6.36
CA MET A 123 -8.69 -3.36 -6.68
C MET A 123 -8.68 -2.79 -8.11
N LYS A 124 -7.53 -2.29 -8.61
CA LYS A 124 -7.36 -1.79 -9.99
C LYS A 124 -7.34 -2.87 -11.07
N THR A 125 -7.26 -4.16 -10.73
CA THR A 125 -7.15 -5.23 -11.73
C THR A 125 -8.19 -6.33 -11.44
N PRO A 126 -9.23 -6.48 -12.29
CA PRO A 126 -10.42 -7.29 -12.03
C PRO A 126 -10.18 -8.76 -11.61
N ASN A 127 -9.04 -9.34 -12.00
CA ASN A 127 -8.70 -10.74 -11.72
C ASN A 127 -7.59 -10.91 -10.68
N SER A 128 -7.20 -9.83 -9.99
CA SER A 128 -6.10 -9.84 -9.02
C SER A 128 -6.57 -9.61 -7.58
N ILE A 129 -7.89 -9.54 -7.35
CA ILE A 129 -8.44 -9.26 -6.04
C ILE A 129 -8.00 -10.35 -5.06
N LYS A 130 -7.33 -9.93 -3.98
CA LYS A 130 -6.94 -10.81 -2.88
C LYS A 130 -7.43 -10.24 -1.57
N LEU A 131 -8.07 -11.10 -0.79
CA LEU A 131 -8.52 -10.78 0.55
C LEU A 131 -7.61 -11.45 1.59
N ILE A 132 -7.16 -10.66 2.56
CA ILE A 132 -6.33 -11.12 3.68
C ILE A 132 -7.05 -10.72 4.96
N ARG A 133 -7.27 -11.70 5.84
CA ARG A 133 -7.93 -11.51 7.14
C ARG A 133 -6.90 -11.44 8.26
N PHE A 134 -7.18 -10.62 9.28
CA PHE A 134 -6.41 -10.54 10.51
C PHE A 134 -7.37 -10.52 11.68
N ASP A 135 -7.10 -11.41 12.63
CA ASP A 135 -7.80 -11.42 13.91
C ASP A 135 -7.04 -10.53 14.89
N LYS A 136 -7.79 -9.89 15.80
CA LYS A 136 -7.22 -9.01 16.80
C LYS A 136 -6.36 -9.81 17.78
N ASN A 137 -5.15 -9.30 17.99
CA ASN A 137 -4.27 -9.74 19.05
C ASN A 137 -4.21 -8.63 20.10
N ASP A 138 -4.82 -8.84 21.27
CA ASP A 138 -4.87 -7.84 22.34
C ASP A 138 -3.49 -7.53 22.95
N GLN A 139 -2.47 -8.34 22.68
CA GLN A 139 -1.08 -8.09 23.08
C GLN A 139 -0.29 -7.27 22.04
N ALA A 140 -0.81 -7.11 20.83
CA ALA A 140 -0.15 -6.35 19.78
C ALA A 140 -0.39 -4.85 19.96
N SER A 141 0.68 -4.05 19.88
CA SER A 141 0.55 -2.60 19.86
C SER A 141 -0.13 -2.12 18.57
N VAL A 142 -0.82 -0.97 18.64
CA VAL A 142 -1.46 -0.34 17.47
C VAL A 142 -0.47 -0.12 16.33
N ASN A 143 0.78 0.27 16.64
CA ASN A 143 1.84 0.44 15.63
C ASN A 143 2.20 -0.88 14.93
N SER A 144 2.27 -1.98 15.68
CA SER A 144 2.57 -3.31 15.12
C SER A 144 1.43 -3.78 14.19
N VAL A 145 0.18 -3.60 14.61
CA VAL A 145 -1.00 -3.90 13.79
C VAL A 145 -0.99 -3.05 12.52
N ALA A 146 -0.83 -1.72 12.65
CA ALA A 146 -0.78 -0.79 11.52
C ALA A 146 0.29 -1.19 10.50
N ARG A 147 1.51 -1.53 10.96
CA ARG A 147 2.61 -1.96 10.08
C ARG A 147 2.27 -3.27 9.37
N SER A 148 1.68 -4.23 10.06
CA SER A 148 1.31 -5.52 9.49
C SER A 148 0.24 -5.39 8.42
N LEU A 149 -0.78 -4.56 8.66
CA LEU A 149 -1.84 -4.26 7.70
C LEU A 149 -1.26 -3.55 6.46
N MET A 150 -0.40 -2.55 6.66
CA MET A 150 0.22 -1.81 5.55
C MET A 150 1.17 -2.66 4.71
N LEU A 151 2.02 -3.47 5.35
CA LEU A 151 2.86 -4.43 4.63
C LEU A 151 2.00 -5.35 3.77
N SER A 152 0.89 -5.84 4.34
CA SER A 152 -0.04 -6.71 3.65
C SER A 152 -0.75 -5.99 2.52
N ALA A 153 -1.10 -4.71 2.64
CA ALA A 153 -1.66 -3.89 1.56
C ALA A 153 -0.66 -3.65 0.42
N MET A 154 0.64 -3.58 0.71
CA MET A 154 1.68 -3.27 -0.28
C MET A 154 2.27 -4.49 -1.01
N LYS A 155 2.44 -5.66 -0.38
CA LYS A 155 3.09 -6.84 -1.01
C LYS A 155 2.39 -7.32 -2.30
N GLN A 156 2.92 -7.08 -3.50
CA GLN A 156 2.31 -7.64 -4.70
C GLN A 156 2.24 -9.19 -4.65
N PRO A 157 1.25 -9.82 -5.30
CA PRO A 157 1.29 -11.25 -5.60
C PRO A 157 2.65 -11.55 -6.24
N GLN A 158 3.46 -12.42 -5.63
CA GLN A 158 4.59 -12.94 -6.37
C GLN A 158 4.05 -13.67 -7.60
N SER A 159 4.40 -13.18 -8.79
CA SER A 159 4.30 -13.96 -10.01
C SER A 159 5.22 -15.15 -9.81
N VAL A 160 4.66 -16.31 -9.51
CA VAL A 160 5.38 -17.56 -9.62
C VAL A 160 5.65 -17.73 -11.12
N SER A 161 6.84 -17.35 -11.58
CA SER A 161 7.33 -17.83 -12.86
C SER A 161 7.42 -19.34 -12.73
N LYS A 162 6.56 -20.05 -13.45
CA LYS A 162 6.77 -21.45 -13.76
C LYS A 162 7.95 -21.59 -14.71
#